data_AF-A0A520MZS2-F1
#
_entry.id   AF-A0A520MZS2-F1
#
_cell.length_a   1.000
_cell.length_b   1.000
_cell.length_c   1.000
_cell.angle_alpha   90.00
_cell.angle_beta   90.00
_cell.angle_gamma   90.00
#
_symmetry.space_group_name_H-M   'P 1'
#
loop_
_entity.id
_entity.type
_entity.pdbx_description
1 polymer ?
#
loop_
_entity_poly.entity_id
_entity_poly.type
_entity_poly.pdbx_seq_one_letter_code
_entity_poly.pdbx_strand_id
1 'polypeptide(L)'
;MKKLLTLILLTPLLSAEQEEYTCTTNGFGDLPFIIDKELKTINFKGMVFKYDWTKHKYGYSAKNKTGKKKITGMQSTNYYTIQWFKSNKSVVLTNRSGREIPFICKSAI
;
A
#
# COMPACT_ATOMS: atom_id res chain seq x y z
N MET A 1 -40.72 18.24 -28.41
CA MET A 1 -39.31 18.46 -28.02
C MET A 1 -38.87 17.29 -27.17
N LYS A 2 -38.23 16.28 -27.77
CA LYS A 2 -37.72 15.10 -27.05
C LYS A 2 -36.45 15.49 -26.31
N LYS A 3 -36.52 15.58 -24.98
CA LYS A 3 -35.33 15.76 -24.14
C LYS A 3 -34.48 14.50 -24.26
N LEU A 4 -33.34 14.62 -24.95
CA LEU A 4 -32.29 13.62 -24.95
C LEU A 4 -31.66 13.65 -23.55
N LEU A 5 -32.10 12.75 -22.68
CA LEU A 5 -31.47 12.55 -21.38
C LEU A 5 -30.15 11.83 -21.65
N THR A 6 -29.07 12.59 -21.78
CA THR A 6 -27.72 12.03 -21.85
C THR A 6 -27.43 11.35 -20.53
N LEU A 7 -27.59 10.04 -20.50
CA LEU A 7 -27.19 9.19 -19.38
C LEU A 7 -25.65 9.19 -19.36
N ILE A 8 -25.06 10.08 -18.57
CA ILE A 8 -23.65 10.00 -18.20
C ILE A 8 -23.55 8.78 -17.27
N LEU A 9 -23.28 7.63 -17.86
CA LEU A 9 -22.68 6.50 -17.15
C LEU A 9 -21.31 7.00 -16.68
N LEU A 10 -21.23 7.51 -15.45
CA LEU A 10 -19.99 7.46 -14.70
C LEU A 10 -19.70 5.98 -14.51
N THR A 11 -18.95 5.40 -15.44
CA THR A 11 -18.22 4.18 -15.19
C THR A 11 -17.31 4.46 -14.00
N PRO A 12 -17.47 3.81 -12.84
CA PRO A 12 -16.31 3.66 -11.99
C PRO A 12 -15.33 2.87 -12.87
N LEU A 13 -14.26 3.52 -13.35
CA LEU A 13 -13.08 2.80 -13.78
C LEU A 13 -12.58 2.08 -12.53
N LEU A 14 -13.18 0.92 -12.28
CA LEU A 14 -12.75 -0.03 -11.30
C LEU A 14 -11.45 -0.58 -11.87
N SER A 15 -10.34 0.11 -11.60
CA SER A 15 -9.00 -0.41 -11.80
C SER A 15 -8.90 -1.69 -10.98
N ALA A 16 -9.23 -2.82 -11.60
CA ALA A 16 -9.34 -4.13 -10.95
C ALA A 16 -7.99 -4.64 -10.38
N GLU A 17 -6.91 -3.87 -10.53
CA GLU A 17 -5.57 -4.19 -10.01
C GLU A 17 -5.10 -3.31 -8.85
N GLN A 18 -5.91 -2.37 -8.37
CA GLN A 18 -5.56 -1.51 -7.25
C GLN A 18 -6.15 -2.03 -5.93
N GLU A 19 -5.32 -2.20 -4.88
CA GLU A 19 -5.80 -2.43 -3.51
C GLU A 19 -5.64 -1.15 -2.70
N GLU A 20 -6.74 -0.67 -2.12
CA GLU A 20 -6.77 0.56 -1.34
C GLU A 20 -7.07 0.30 0.14
N TYR A 21 -6.31 1.00 0.99
CA TYR A 21 -6.43 0.93 2.43
C TYR A 21 -6.28 2.33 3.03
N THR A 22 -6.90 2.52 4.19
CA THR A 22 -6.66 3.68 5.04
C THR A 22 -5.83 3.24 6.23
N CYS A 23 -4.65 3.84 6.39
CA CYS A 23 -3.70 3.50 7.45
C CYS A 23 -3.57 4.63 8.47
N THR A 24 -3.41 4.26 9.75
CA THR A 24 -3.23 5.19 10.87
C THR A 24 -1.99 4.83 11.67
N THR A 25 -1.38 5.82 12.31
CA THR A 25 -0.33 5.65 13.32
C THR A 25 -0.53 6.68 14.42
N ASN A 26 -0.01 6.43 15.62
CA ASN A 26 -0.09 7.40 16.72
C ASN A 26 0.48 8.76 16.28
N GLY A 27 -0.34 9.81 16.42
CA GLY A 27 0.03 11.18 16.09
C GLY A 27 -0.11 11.58 14.61
N PHE A 28 -0.62 10.70 13.74
CA PHE A 28 -0.97 11.03 12.37
C PHE A 28 -2.41 10.60 12.08
N GLY A 29 -3.14 11.41 11.31
CA GLY A 29 -4.50 11.07 10.88
C GLY A 29 -4.53 9.91 9.88
N ASP A 30 -5.70 9.69 9.29
CA ASP A 30 -5.90 8.71 8.23
C ASP A 30 -5.02 9.02 7.01
N LEU A 31 -4.22 8.05 6.58
CA LEU A 31 -3.33 8.13 5.43
C LEU A 31 -3.72 7.11 4.36
N PRO A 32 -3.88 7.52 3.09
CA PRO A 32 -4.15 6.58 2.02
C PRO A 32 -2.93 5.70 1.76
N PHE A 33 -3.18 4.40 1.64
CA PHE A 33 -2.21 3.38 1.27
C PHE A 33 -2.75 2.60 0.09
N ILE A 34 -2.06 2.71 -1.04
CA ILE A 34 -2.50 2.18 -2.32
C ILE A 34 -1.43 1.23 -2.84
N ILE A 35 -1.83 0.01 -3.16
CA ILE A 35 -1.00 -0.95 -3.87
C ILE A 35 -1.49 -1.02 -5.30
N ASP A 36 -0.67 -0.53 -6.22
CA ASP A 36 -0.86 -0.71 -7.66
C ASP A 36 -0.07 -1.96 -8.09
N LYS A 37 -0.79 -2.99 -8.56
CA LYS A 37 -0.20 -4.26 -8.99
C LYS A 37 0.38 -4.21 -10.39
N GLU A 38 -0.25 -3.44 -11.28
CA GLU A 38 0.15 -3.29 -12.68
C GLU A 38 1.49 -2.55 -12.76
N LEU A 39 1.55 -1.38 -12.12
CA LEU A 39 2.75 -0.55 -12.05
C LEU A 39 3.80 -1.08 -11.08
N LYS A 40 3.42 -2.06 -10.23
CA LYS A 40 4.23 -2.60 -9.14
C LYS A 40 4.73 -1.47 -8.22
N THR A 41 3.82 -0.58 -7.82
CA THR A 41 4.11 0.54 -6.92
C THR A 41 3.21 0.57 -5.69
N ILE A 42 3.76 1.02 -4.57
CA ILE A 42 3.00 1.35 -3.37
C ILE A 42 3.03 2.87 -3.20
N ASN A 43 1.87 3.49 -3.12
CA ASN A 43 1.75 4.91 -2.78
C ASN A 43 1.36 5.04 -1.31
N PHE A 44 2.21 5.69 -0.52
CA PHE A 44 1.95 5.89 0.89
C PHE A 44 2.61 7.16 1.41
N LYS A 45 1.85 8.00 2.13
CA LYS A 45 2.33 9.27 2.71
C LYS A 45 3.02 10.17 1.65
N GLY A 46 2.44 10.26 0.45
CA GLY A 46 2.99 11.02 -0.68
C GLY A 46 4.27 10.46 -1.29
N MET A 47 4.71 9.26 -0.88
CA MET A 47 5.87 8.56 -1.43
C MET A 47 5.42 7.41 -2.33
N VAL A 48 6.18 7.20 -3.41
CA VAL A 48 6.01 6.07 -4.33
C VAL A 48 7.15 5.09 -4.12
N PHE A 49 6.83 3.86 -3.69
CA PHE A 49 7.77 2.77 -3.50
C PHE A 49 7.62 1.78 -4.65
N LYS A 50 8.66 1.61 -5.47
CA LYS A 50 8.69 0.53 -6.45
C LYS A 50 8.96 -0.79 -5.74
N TYR A 51 8.25 -1.84 -6.11
CA TYR A 51 8.47 -3.17 -5.57
C TYR A 51 8.44 -4.21 -6.71
N ASP A 52 9.03 -5.38 -6.47
CA ASP A 52 9.11 -6.44 -7.47
C ASP A 52 8.53 -7.73 -6.87
N TRP A 53 7.40 -8.19 -7.40
CA TRP A 53 6.76 -9.45 -7.00
C TRP A 53 7.70 -10.66 -7.22
N THR A 54 8.68 -10.60 -8.13
CA THR A 54 9.62 -11.73 -8.31
C THR A 54 10.59 -11.90 -7.14
N LYS A 55 10.86 -10.81 -6.40
CA LYS A 55 11.66 -10.81 -5.17
C LYS A 55 10.81 -11.00 -3.91
N HIS A 56 9.81 -11.87 -3.96
CA HIS A 56 9.32 -12.50 -2.73
C HIS A 56 10.43 -13.35 -2.11
N LYS A 57 11.42 -12.72 -1.45
CA LYS A 57 11.97 -13.33 -0.26
C LYS A 57 10.81 -13.40 0.70
N TYR A 58 10.15 -14.57 0.74
CA TYR A 58 9.44 -15.02 1.92
C TYR A 58 10.42 -14.87 3.07
N GLY A 59 10.34 -13.72 3.74
CA GLY A 59 11.22 -13.40 4.85
C GLY A 59 10.78 -14.26 6.01
N TYR A 60 11.22 -15.53 6.02
CA TYR A 60 11.20 -16.34 7.21
C TYR A 60 12.13 -15.67 8.22
N SER A 61 11.56 -14.80 9.06
CA SER A 61 12.20 -14.50 10.33
C SER A 61 12.05 -15.75 11.18
N ALA A 62 13.16 -16.45 11.42
CA ALA A 62 13.21 -17.64 12.26
C ALA A 62 12.66 -17.41 13.69
N LYS A 63 12.44 -16.16 14.11
CA LYS A 63 11.85 -15.82 15.42
C LYS A 63 10.32 -15.68 15.42
N ASN A 64 9.64 -15.59 14.28
CA ASN A 64 8.17 -15.47 14.23
C ASN A 64 7.59 -16.22 13.01
N LYS A 65 7.24 -17.50 13.21
CA LYS A 65 6.55 -18.38 12.26
C LYS A 65 5.12 -17.88 11.96
N THR A 66 4.99 -16.80 11.20
CA THR A 66 3.73 -16.47 10.53
C THR A 66 4.08 -16.19 9.08
N GLY A 67 3.45 -16.90 8.15
CA GLY A 67 3.62 -16.77 6.70
C GLY A 67 3.11 -15.42 6.19
N LYS A 68 3.73 -14.33 6.66
CA LYS A 68 3.33 -12.97 6.35
C LYS A 68 3.75 -12.69 4.92
N LYS A 69 2.76 -12.57 4.03
CA LYS A 69 2.96 -11.99 2.69
C LYS A 69 3.49 -10.57 2.89
N LYS A 70 4.80 -10.43 2.76
CA LYS A 70 5.54 -9.18 2.94
C LYS A 70 5.87 -8.60 1.59
N ILE A 71 5.38 -7.40 1.28
CA ILE A 71 5.86 -6.62 0.15
C ILE A 71 6.88 -5.62 0.69
N THR A 72 8.07 -5.57 0.08
CA THR A 72 9.09 -4.57 0.43
C THR A 72 9.36 -3.68 -0.75
N GLY A 73 9.22 -2.37 -0.57
CA GLY A 73 9.54 -1.36 -1.58
C GLY A 73 10.58 -0.37 -1.04
N MET A 74 11.31 0.27 -1.94
CA MET A 74 12.34 1.27 -1.60
C MET A 74 12.10 2.55 -2.39
N GLN A 75 12.21 3.70 -1.72
CA GLN A 75 12.21 5.01 -2.39
C GLN A 75 13.64 5.57 -2.41
N SER A 76 14.19 5.71 -3.61
CA SER A 76 15.61 6.07 -3.83
C SER A 76 15.99 7.45 -3.29
N THR A 77 15.05 8.40 -3.23
CA THR A 77 15.33 9.79 -2.88
C THR A 77 15.41 10.04 -1.37
N ASN A 78 14.70 9.26 -0.54
CA ASN A 78 14.64 9.48 0.91
C ASN A 78 15.08 8.27 1.75
N TYR A 79 15.55 7.18 1.13
CA TYR A 79 15.97 5.94 1.81
C TYR A 79 14.95 5.40 2.80
N TYR A 80 13.66 5.46 2.45
CA TYR A 80 12.62 4.73 3.17
C TYR A 80 12.45 3.35 2.55
N THR A 81 12.32 2.35 3.41
CA THR A 81 11.77 1.05 3.02
C THR A 81 10.36 0.93 3.57
N ILE A 82 9.45 0.39 2.76
CA ILE A 82 8.10 0.07 3.19
C ILE A 82 7.94 -1.44 3.31
N GLN A 83 7.27 -1.90 4.36
CA GLN A 83 6.91 -3.30 4.53
C GLN A 83 5.40 -3.42 4.73
N TRP A 84 4.70 -4.01 3.76
CA TRP A 84 3.28 -4.31 3.86
C TRP A 84 3.06 -5.74 4.31
N PHE A 85 2.22 -5.93 5.32
CA PHE A 85 1.84 -7.24 5.86
C PHE A 85 0.34 -7.46 5.66
N LYS A 86 -0.01 -8.20 4.60
CA LYS A 86 -1.42 -8.40 4.19
C LYS A 86 -2.27 -9.11 5.25
N SER A 87 -1.69 -10.04 5.99
CA SER A 87 -2.41 -10.90 6.95
C SER A 87 -3.02 -10.14 8.13
N ASN A 88 -2.36 -9.08 8.59
CA ASN A 88 -2.77 -8.26 9.74
C ASN A 88 -3.04 -6.81 9.33
N LYS A 89 -3.17 -6.55 8.02
CA LYS A 89 -3.37 -5.23 7.42
C LYS A 89 -2.50 -4.15 8.07
N SER A 90 -1.18 -4.35 8.09
CA SER A 90 -0.25 -3.39 8.71
C SER A 90 0.87 -2.99 7.77
N VAL A 91 1.30 -1.73 7.84
CA VAL A 91 2.48 -1.20 7.14
C VAL A 91 3.54 -0.84 8.16
N VAL A 92 4.81 -1.06 7.83
CA VAL A 92 5.94 -0.46 8.57
C VAL A 92 6.76 0.37 7.59
N LEU A 93 6.95 1.65 7.90
CA LEU A 93 7.91 2.51 7.23
C LEU A 93 9.19 2.55 8.05
N THR A 94 10.31 2.16 7.45
CA THR A 94 11.63 2.27 8.08
C THR A 94 12.42 3.37 7.37
N ASN A 95 12.93 4.33 8.14
CA ASN A 95 13.77 5.41 7.59
C ASN A 95 15.25 4.99 7.48
N ARG A 96 16.10 5.89 6.98
CA ARG A 96 17.55 5.66 6.83
C ARG A 96 18.27 5.31 8.14
N SER A 97 17.81 5.80 9.29
CA SER A 97 18.42 5.50 10.59
C SER A 97 17.95 4.16 11.17
N GLY A 98 17.18 3.38 10.42
CA GLY A 98 16.60 2.11 10.89
C GLY A 98 15.40 2.30 11.82
N ARG A 99 14.90 3.53 12.01
CA ARG A 99 13.71 3.79 12.83
C ARG A 99 12.47 3.30 12.09
N GLU A 100 11.74 2.41 12.74
CA GLU A 100 10.47 1.87 12.26
C GLU A 100 9.29 2.74 12.73
N ILE A 101 8.33 2.94 11.83
CA ILE A 101 7.08 3.67 12.06
C ILE A 101 5.95 2.72 11.65
N PRO A 102 5.24 2.09 12.60
CA PRO A 102 4.18 1.14 12.32
C PRO A 102 2.85 1.86 12.02
N PHE A 103 2.08 1.30 11.09
CA PHE A 103 0.74 1.75 10.76
C PHE A 103 -0.22 0.57 10.74
N ILE A 104 -1.44 0.80 11.22
CA ILE A 104 -2.55 -0.16 11.16
C ILE A 104 -3.50 0.30 10.06
N CYS A 105 -3.84 -0.59 9.16
CA CYS A 105 -4.62 -0.30 7.98
C CYS A 105 -5.97 -1.02 7.99
N LYS A 106 -6.98 -0.35 7.45
CA LYS A 106 -8.32 -0.90 7.20
C LYS A 106 -8.59 -0.78 5.71
N SER A 107 -9.46 -1.62 5.17
CA SER A 107 -9.88 -1.48 3.77
C SER A 107 -10.55 -0.11 3.59
N ALA A 108 -10.23 0.60 2.49
CA ALA A 108 -10.96 1.82 2.15
C ALA A 108 -12.45 1.47 1.91
N ILE A 109 -13.35 2.33 2.37
CA ILE A 109 -14.81 2.21 2.15
C ILE A 109 -15.14 2.84 0.81
#